data_AF-A0A497SK53-F1
#
_entry.id   AF-A0A497SK53-F1
#
_cell.length_a   1.000
_cell.length_b   1.000
_cell.length_c   1.000
_cell.angle_alpha   90.00
_cell.angle_beta   90.00
_cell.angle_gamma   90.00
#
_symmetry.space_group_name_H-M   'P 1'
#
loop_
_entity.id
_entity.type
_entity.pdbx_description
1 polymer ?
#
loop_
_entity_poly.entity_id
_entity_poly.type
_entity_poly.pdbx_seq_one_letter_code
_entity_poly.pdbx_strand_id
1 'polypeptide(L)'
;MTEEKTAEYFASQQKEISVSQFFEKNKHLLGFDNPTKALLMVVKEAVDNSLDACEEAGIIPDIEVVVKNVGDDNYKVSVKDNGPGIVKTQIPKIFGKLLYGSKFHRLKQSRGQQGIGISAAVLFCQLMTGKPTKIWSKTGKNKKTHYFELLINSRDNEPEIIKQEDLDSPLIKEHGTKIEMLIIGRYRRKRGIDDYLKQTSISNPFAKIKYRGPDGKTIIFPRTVNKLPKAAKEIKPHPYGVEFGVLDRMLKETKAKSLVSFLTREFSSIGTKSAGDICKIAGIKKSVLPNSLKRNEIKKLLAAMQKVKVQRPPIDCISPIGESEFKKSLEKEYPEAEFVTTVTREPAVYRGTPFQIEVGIVYGVGEDKPVDVLRFANRVPLLYQAGAGAIVEAIKETDWKRYGLKQSLGNLPSGPVIIAVHMASSWVPFISESKEAIAPYPNIVKEIKLALQDAGRKLSSFLSGKRRAGQQKRRLQIFE
;
A
#
# COMPACT_ATOMS: atom_id res chain seq x y z
N MET A 1 -29.46 29.41 40.17
CA MET A 1 -28.02 29.70 40.19
C MET A 1 -27.31 28.56 39.51
N THR A 2 -26.76 28.76 38.32
CA THR A 2 -25.86 27.80 37.68
C THR A 2 -24.56 27.80 38.47
N GLU A 3 -24.24 26.69 39.13
CA GLU A 3 -22.95 26.51 39.81
C GLU A 3 -21.82 26.84 38.84
N GLU A 4 -21.01 27.84 39.19
CA GLU A 4 -19.81 28.20 38.44
C GLU A 4 -18.82 27.04 38.55
N LYS A 5 -18.63 26.33 37.44
CA LYS A 5 -17.68 25.24 37.35
C LYS A 5 -16.26 25.80 37.40
N THR A 6 -15.49 25.40 38.40
CA THR A 6 -14.10 25.85 38.59
C THR A 6 -13.13 25.17 37.62
N ALA A 7 -11.93 25.73 37.46
CA ALA A 7 -10.88 25.13 36.64
C ALA A 7 -10.50 23.73 37.12
N GLU A 8 -10.52 23.48 38.43
CA GLU A 8 -10.28 22.18 39.06
C GLU A 8 -11.37 21.16 38.70
N TYR A 9 -12.64 21.60 38.62
CA TYR A 9 -13.73 20.77 38.12
C TYR A 9 -13.47 20.37 36.67
N PHE A 10 -13.09 21.31 35.79
CA PHE A 10 -12.76 20.98 34.39
C PHE A 10 -11.53 20.08 34.27
N ALA A 11 -10.50 20.25 35.12
CA ALA A 11 -9.32 19.40 35.17
C ALA A 11 -9.68 17.95 35.58
N SER A 12 -10.58 17.79 36.57
CA SER A 12 -11.05 16.46 37.01
C SER A 12 -11.82 15.67 35.94
N GLN A 13 -12.35 16.37 34.92
CA GLN A 13 -13.06 15.75 33.80
C GLN A 13 -12.13 15.33 32.65
N GLN A 14 -10.84 15.73 32.68
CA GLN A 14 -9.89 15.31 31.65
C GLN A 14 -9.59 13.82 31.76
N LYS A 15 -9.78 13.09 30.66
CA LYS A 15 -9.54 11.64 30.59
C LYS A 15 -8.67 11.33 29.38
N GLU A 16 -7.64 10.51 29.61
CA GLU A 16 -6.87 9.91 28.54
C GLU A 16 -7.69 8.78 27.90
N ILE A 17 -7.59 8.64 26.58
CA ILE A 17 -8.20 7.54 25.84
C ILE A 17 -7.11 6.74 25.14
N SER A 18 -7.28 5.42 25.11
CA SER A 18 -6.35 4.57 24.37
C SER A 18 -6.52 4.75 22.86
N VAL A 19 -5.54 4.26 22.11
CA VAL A 19 -5.59 4.22 20.64
C VAL A 19 -6.77 3.36 20.15
N SER A 20 -7.05 2.25 20.82
CA SER A 20 -8.18 1.39 20.47
C SER A 20 -9.52 2.08 20.72
N GLN A 21 -9.67 2.81 21.83
CA GLN A 21 -10.86 3.62 22.11
C GLN A 21 -11.02 4.78 21.11
N PHE A 22 -9.92 5.39 20.69
CA PHE A 22 -9.94 6.42 19.65
C PHE A 22 -10.49 5.86 18.33
N PHE A 23 -10.05 4.69 17.91
CA PHE A 23 -10.52 4.05 16.69
C PHE A 23 -11.93 3.45 16.79
N GLU A 24 -12.33 2.99 17.98
CA GLU A 24 -13.70 2.59 18.27
C GLU A 24 -14.68 3.73 18.01
N LYS A 25 -14.32 4.96 18.42
CA LYS A 25 -15.10 6.18 18.15
C LYS A 25 -14.95 6.69 16.72
N ASN A 26 -13.81 6.45 16.08
CA ASN A 26 -13.47 7.00 14.76
C ASN A 26 -13.27 5.92 13.68
N LYS A 27 -14.24 5.02 13.54
CA LYS A 27 -14.22 3.89 12.58
C LYS A 27 -13.95 4.32 11.12
N HIS A 28 -14.39 5.53 10.76
CA HIS A 28 -14.22 6.10 9.42
C HIS A 28 -12.75 6.35 9.06
N LEU A 29 -11.88 6.67 10.03
CA LEU A 29 -10.44 6.91 9.78
C LEU A 29 -9.73 5.65 9.29
N LEU A 30 -10.21 4.48 9.74
CA LEU A 30 -9.69 3.16 9.36
C LEU A 30 -10.34 2.61 8.08
N GLY A 31 -11.22 3.38 7.43
CA GLY A 31 -11.91 2.94 6.23
C GLY A 31 -13.11 2.03 6.49
N PHE A 32 -13.62 1.94 7.73
CA PHE A 32 -14.84 1.19 8.07
C PHE A 32 -16.06 2.11 8.09
N ASP A 33 -16.23 2.93 7.04
CA ASP A 33 -17.33 3.90 6.93
C ASP A 33 -18.68 3.27 6.56
N ASN A 34 -18.67 2.22 5.72
CA ASN A 34 -19.86 1.56 5.22
C ASN A 34 -19.70 0.03 5.22
N PRO A 35 -20.80 -0.74 5.34
CA PRO A 35 -20.74 -2.21 5.46
C PRO A 35 -20.12 -2.94 4.26
N THR A 36 -20.21 -2.40 3.05
CA THR A 36 -19.58 -3.00 1.86
C THR A 36 -18.07 -2.79 1.87
N LYS A 37 -17.62 -1.57 2.19
CA LYS A 37 -16.20 -1.24 2.32
C LYS A 37 -15.58 -1.95 3.52
N ALA A 38 -16.28 -2.04 4.64
CA ALA A 38 -15.81 -2.75 5.83
C ALA A 38 -15.45 -4.21 5.52
N LEU A 39 -16.34 -4.94 4.84
CA LEU A 39 -16.09 -6.31 4.41
C LEU A 39 -14.87 -6.42 3.47
N LEU A 40 -14.75 -5.50 2.53
CA LEU A 40 -13.59 -5.42 1.62
C LEU A 40 -12.30 -5.10 2.38
N MET A 41 -12.31 -4.16 3.33
CA MET A 41 -11.14 -3.78 4.13
C MET A 41 -10.61 -4.95 4.95
N VAL A 42 -11.49 -5.76 5.56
CA VAL A 42 -11.07 -6.97 6.28
C VAL A 42 -10.34 -7.95 5.36
N VAL A 43 -10.89 -8.22 4.17
CA VAL A 43 -10.23 -9.09 3.18
C VAL A 43 -8.92 -8.48 2.71
N LYS A 44 -8.91 -7.18 2.41
CA LYS A 44 -7.75 -6.43 1.94
C LYS A 44 -6.59 -6.55 2.92
N GLU A 45 -6.80 -6.18 4.19
CA GLU A 45 -5.74 -6.16 5.20
C GLU A 45 -5.21 -7.57 5.52
N ALA A 46 -6.06 -8.59 5.44
CA ALA A 46 -5.63 -9.98 5.59
C ALA A 46 -4.78 -10.45 4.40
N VAL A 47 -5.22 -10.18 3.16
CA VAL A 47 -4.49 -10.56 1.94
C VAL A 47 -3.16 -9.81 1.81
N ASP A 48 -3.14 -8.50 2.09
CA ASP A 48 -1.94 -7.66 2.03
C ASP A 48 -0.86 -8.15 3.00
N ASN A 49 -1.26 -8.53 4.23
CA ASN A 49 -0.33 -9.09 5.21
C ASN A 49 0.17 -10.49 4.83
N SER A 50 -0.69 -11.34 4.26
CA SER A 50 -0.27 -12.64 3.74
C SER A 50 0.75 -12.50 2.60
N LEU A 51 0.53 -11.55 1.67
CA LEU A 51 1.47 -11.25 0.58
C LEU A 51 2.81 -10.74 1.12
N ASP A 52 2.79 -9.77 2.04
CA ASP A 52 4.00 -9.23 2.65
C ASP A 52 4.78 -10.33 3.41
N ALA A 53 4.10 -11.19 4.17
CA ALA A 53 4.74 -12.27 4.91
C ALA A 53 5.42 -13.30 4.00
N CYS A 54 4.79 -13.65 2.88
CA CYS A 54 5.37 -14.55 1.89
C CYS A 54 6.59 -13.92 1.20
N GLU A 55 6.49 -12.66 0.78
CA GLU A 55 7.59 -11.94 0.12
C GLU A 55 8.81 -11.76 1.02
N GLU A 56 8.59 -11.38 2.29
CA GLU A 56 9.70 -11.22 3.25
C GLU A 56 10.41 -12.54 3.55
N ALA A 57 9.70 -13.67 3.47
CA ALA A 57 10.26 -15.00 3.63
C ALA A 57 10.85 -15.60 2.34
N GLY A 58 10.75 -14.92 1.20
CA GLY A 58 11.18 -15.47 -0.09
C GLY A 58 10.30 -16.62 -0.60
N ILE A 59 9.06 -16.72 -0.15
CA ILE A 59 8.10 -17.77 -0.52
C ILE A 59 7.15 -17.23 -1.59
N ILE A 60 6.92 -17.98 -2.66
CA ILE A 60 5.94 -17.58 -3.68
C ILE A 60 4.52 -17.74 -3.09
N PRO A 61 3.69 -16.69 -3.01
CA PRO A 61 2.41 -16.72 -2.30
C PRO A 61 1.36 -17.61 -2.98
N ASP A 62 0.74 -18.52 -2.24
CA ASP A 62 -0.50 -19.23 -2.57
C ASP A 62 -1.52 -18.92 -1.46
N ILE A 63 -2.48 -18.06 -1.78
CA ILE A 63 -3.45 -17.50 -0.83
C ILE A 63 -4.84 -18.04 -1.17
N GLU A 64 -5.53 -18.56 -0.16
CA GLU A 64 -6.93 -18.97 -0.24
C GLU A 64 -7.79 -18.00 0.56
N VAL A 65 -8.74 -17.36 -0.11
CA VAL A 65 -9.72 -16.42 0.46
C VAL A 65 -11.10 -17.05 0.35
N VAL A 66 -11.78 -17.20 1.48
CA VAL A 66 -13.13 -17.77 1.55
C VAL A 66 -14.03 -16.79 2.29
N VAL A 67 -15.12 -16.38 1.65
CA VAL A 67 -16.14 -15.52 2.25
C VAL A 67 -17.46 -16.28 2.22
N LYS A 68 -18.01 -16.60 3.39
CA LYS A 68 -19.30 -17.31 3.51
C LYS A 68 -20.32 -16.40 4.18
N ASN A 69 -21.54 -16.36 3.65
CA ASN A 69 -22.67 -15.75 4.35
C ASN A 69 -23.16 -16.73 5.44
N VAL A 70 -23.33 -16.23 6.67
CA VAL A 70 -23.71 -17.02 7.86
C VAL A 70 -25.10 -16.60 8.40
N GLY A 71 -25.85 -15.77 7.67
CA GLY A 71 -27.17 -15.24 8.06
C GLY A 71 -27.10 -13.79 8.56
N ASP A 72 -28.20 -13.04 8.43
CA ASP A 72 -28.38 -11.67 8.94
C ASP A 72 -27.25 -10.69 8.60
N ASP A 73 -26.84 -10.65 7.33
CA ASP A 73 -25.70 -9.83 6.84
C ASP A 73 -24.35 -10.13 7.54
N ASN A 74 -24.24 -11.27 8.24
CA ASN A 74 -22.99 -11.74 8.80
C ASN A 74 -22.21 -12.55 7.76
N TYR A 75 -20.94 -12.21 7.61
CA TYR A 75 -20.00 -12.90 6.75
C TYR A 75 -18.85 -13.45 7.57
N LYS A 76 -18.53 -14.72 7.33
CA LYS A 76 -17.32 -15.36 7.81
C LYS A 76 -16.25 -15.22 6.73
N VAL A 77 -15.24 -14.42 7.03
CA VAL A 77 -14.07 -14.21 6.17
C VAL A 77 -12.94 -15.10 6.69
N SER A 78 -12.41 -15.96 5.82
CA SER A 78 -11.22 -16.75 6.10
C SER A 78 -10.15 -16.50 5.04
N VAL A 79 -8.95 -16.19 5.49
CA VAL A 79 -7.77 -16.04 4.64
C VAL A 79 -6.70 -16.99 5.14
N LYS A 80 -6.18 -17.80 4.23
CA LYS A 80 -5.11 -18.77 4.48
C LYS A 80 -3.97 -18.50 3.52
N ASP A 81 -2.75 -18.49 4.05
CA ASP A 81 -1.53 -18.34 3.28
C ASP A 81 -0.55 -19.50 3.50
N ASN A 82 0.46 -19.54 2.64
CA ASN A 82 1.62 -20.41 2.74
C ASN A 82 2.87 -19.63 3.21
N GLY A 83 2.71 -18.55 3.98
CA GLY A 83 3.83 -17.78 4.51
C GLY A 83 4.65 -18.55 5.55
N PRO A 84 5.64 -17.93 6.20
CA PRO A 84 6.51 -18.58 7.19
C PRO A 84 5.78 -19.00 8.48
N GLY A 85 4.52 -18.60 8.64
CA GLY A 85 3.81 -18.65 9.92
C GLY A 85 4.30 -17.60 10.91
N ILE A 86 3.61 -17.49 12.03
CA ILE A 86 3.88 -16.56 13.11
C ILE A 86 4.26 -17.35 14.37
N VAL A 87 5.33 -16.92 15.05
CA VAL A 87 5.78 -17.51 16.32
C VAL A 87 4.72 -17.30 17.41
N LYS A 88 4.44 -18.33 18.22
CA LYS A 88 3.41 -18.36 19.27
C LYS A 88 3.32 -17.08 20.11
N THR A 89 4.47 -16.56 20.56
CA THR A 89 4.56 -15.37 21.42
C THR A 89 4.21 -14.05 20.74
N GLN A 90 4.24 -14.02 19.40
CA GLN A 90 3.96 -12.83 18.59
C GLN A 90 2.51 -12.78 18.08
N ILE A 91 1.81 -13.92 18.03
CA ILE A 91 0.43 -14.00 17.53
C ILE A 91 -0.47 -13.00 18.28
N PRO A 92 -0.56 -13.01 19.63
CA PRO A 92 -1.45 -12.07 20.32
C PRO A 92 -1.11 -10.60 20.04
N LYS A 93 0.18 -10.26 19.95
CA LYS A 93 0.63 -8.88 19.74
C LYS A 93 0.31 -8.37 18.33
N ILE A 94 0.49 -9.21 17.30
CA ILE A 94 0.25 -8.84 15.91
C ILE A 94 -1.24 -8.60 15.64
N PHE A 95 -2.12 -9.41 16.23
CA PHE A 95 -3.56 -9.34 15.97
C PHE A 95 -4.33 -8.50 16.99
N GLY A 96 -3.80 -8.36 18.21
CA GLY A 96 -4.54 -7.75 19.31
C GLY A 96 -3.93 -6.48 19.90
N LYS A 97 -2.84 -5.97 19.34
CA LYS A 97 -2.26 -4.67 19.71
C LYS A 97 -2.22 -3.74 18.50
N LEU A 98 -2.86 -2.58 18.61
CA LEU A 98 -2.77 -1.52 17.61
C LEU A 98 -1.43 -0.80 17.73
N LEU A 99 -0.93 -0.31 16.59
CA LEU A 99 0.39 0.31 16.44
C LEU A 99 1.56 -0.63 16.78
N TYR A 100 1.37 -1.94 16.61
CA TYR A 100 2.39 -2.95 16.83
C TYR A 100 2.86 -3.56 15.50
N GLY A 101 4.17 -3.57 15.26
CA GLY A 101 4.70 -4.14 14.03
C GLY A 101 6.14 -3.76 13.74
N SER A 102 6.76 -4.49 12.81
CA SER A 102 8.14 -4.27 12.38
C SER A 102 8.31 -3.19 11.30
N LYS A 103 7.19 -2.64 10.79
CA LYS A 103 7.15 -1.79 9.58
C LYS A 103 7.31 -0.28 9.86
N PHE A 104 7.18 0.19 11.10
CA PHE A 104 7.19 1.63 11.45
C PHE A 104 8.54 2.33 11.34
N HIS A 105 9.62 1.59 11.57
CA HIS A 105 10.95 2.18 11.72
C HIS A 105 11.78 2.06 10.44
N ARG A 106 11.29 1.32 9.44
CA ARG A 106 12.03 0.96 8.24
C ARG A 106 11.51 1.76 7.06
N LEU A 107 12.40 2.53 6.41
CA LEU A 107 12.09 3.14 5.12
C LEU A 107 12.41 2.14 4.00
N LYS A 108 11.44 1.28 3.70
CA LYS A 108 11.45 0.38 2.53
C LYS A 108 10.04 0.29 1.97
N GLN A 109 9.91 -0.05 0.69
CA GLN A 109 8.60 -0.32 0.11
C GLN A 109 7.91 -1.50 0.83
N SER A 110 6.67 -1.27 1.24
CA SER A 110 5.76 -2.28 1.80
C SER A 110 4.30 -1.91 1.48
N ARG A 111 3.39 -2.88 1.55
CA ARG A 111 1.94 -2.66 1.41
C ARG A 111 1.37 -1.94 2.65
N GLY A 112 1.75 -2.42 3.83
CA GLY A 112 1.42 -1.79 5.11
C GLY A 112 2.48 -0.78 5.56
N GLN A 113 2.05 0.39 6.05
CA GLN A 113 2.95 1.47 6.52
C GLN A 113 2.91 1.69 8.05
N GLN A 114 1.75 1.46 8.68
CA GLN A 114 1.46 1.97 10.03
C GLN A 114 1.10 0.89 11.03
N GLY A 115 1.26 -0.41 10.73
CA GLY A 115 0.98 -1.52 11.67
C GLY A 115 -0.38 -1.47 12.38
N ILE A 116 -1.39 -0.87 11.74
CA ILE A 116 -2.77 -0.78 12.26
C ILE A 116 -3.68 -1.79 11.57
N GLY A 117 -3.36 -2.18 10.33
CA GLY A 117 -4.27 -2.82 9.38
C GLY A 117 -5.06 -4.01 9.94
N ILE A 118 -4.37 -5.09 10.30
CA ILE A 118 -5.06 -6.32 10.73
C ILE A 118 -5.65 -6.19 12.14
N SER A 119 -4.99 -5.51 13.07
CA SER A 119 -5.52 -5.26 14.41
C SER A 119 -6.79 -4.41 14.36
N ALA A 120 -6.88 -3.46 13.42
CA ALA A 120 -8.10 -2.69 13.16
C ALA A 120 -9.23 -3.55 12.59
N ALA A 121 -8.91 -4.48 11.68
CA ALA A 121 -9.89 -5.45 11.19
C ALA A 121 -10.42 -6.34 12.32
N VAL A 122 -9.53 -6.83 13.20
CA VAL A 122 -9.90 -7.62 14.39
C VAL A 122 -10.79 -6.79 15.33
N LEU A 123 -10.39 -5.57 15.67
CA LEU A 123 -11.16 -4.68 16.52
C LEU A 123 -12.55 -4.41 15.93
N PHE A 124 -12.64 -4.10 14.63
CA PHE A 124 -13.91 -3.83 13.98
C PHE A 124 -14.83 -5.07 13.99
N CYS A 125 -14.30 -6.25 13.66
CA CYS A 125 -15.06 -7.51 13.69
C CYS A 125 -15.60 -7.80 15.10
N GLN A 126 -14.76 -7.63 16.12
CA GLN A 126 -15.15 -7.79 17.52
C GLN A 126 -16.25 -6.79 17.93
N LEU A 127 -16.08 -5.50 17.63
CA LEU A 127 -17.04 -4.47 18.04
C LEU A 127 -18.43 -4.68 17.43
N MET A 128 -18.49 -5.25 16.23
CA MET A 128 -19.76 -5.48 15.53
C MET A 128 -20.42 -6.81 15.88
N THR A 129 -19.64 -7.87 16.10
CA THR A 129 -20.17 -9.24 16.28
C THR A 129 -20.04 -9.80 17.70
N GLY A 130 -19.18 -9.20 18.52
CA GLY A 130 -18.80 -9.71 19.84
C GLY A 130 -18.06 -11.05 19.82
N LYS A 131 -17.66 -11.56 18.64
CA LYS A 131 -17.00 -12.86 18.50
C LYS A 131 -15.47 -12.71 18.42
N PRO A 132 -14.71 -13.67 18.99
CA PRO A 132 -13.26 -13.66 18.90
C PRO A 132 -12.78 -13.99 17.50
N THR A 133 -11.62 -13.43 17.13
CA THR A 133 -10.92 -13.80 15.90
C THR A 133 -10.17 -15.11 16.11
N LYS A 134 -10.32 -16.04 15.16
CA LYS A 134 -9.68 -17.36 15.22
C LYS A 134 -8.44 -17.39 14.33
N ILE A 135 -7.32 -17.81 14.89
CA ILE A 135 -6.02 -17.81 14.20
C ILE A 135 -5.39 -19.19 14.33
N TRP A 136 -4.90 -19.71 13.22
CA TRP A 136 -4.05 -20.90 13.15
C TRP A 136 -2.72 -20.51 12.53
N SER A 137 -1.62 -20.86 13.18
CA SER A 137 -0.27 -20.57 12.68
C SER A 137 0.63 -21.79 12.82
N LYS A 138 1.36 -22.12 11.76
CA LYS A 138 2.35 -23.20 11.75
C LYS A 138 3.64 -22.69 11.13
N THR A 139 4.75 -22.88 11.85
CA THR A 139 6.08 -22.34 11.43
C THR A 139 6.98 -23.36 10.74
N GLY A 140 6.53 -24.60 10.56
CA GLY A 140 7.29 -25.63 9.87
C GLY A 140 6.64 -27.01 9.95
N LYS A 141 7.03 -27.91 9.03
CA LYS A 141 6.40 -29.22 8.80
C LYS A 141 6.27 -30.07 10.06
N ASN A 142 7.31 -30.10 10.89
CA ASN A 142 7.39 -30.90 12.12
C ASN A 142 6.99 -30.12 13.39
N LYS A 143 6.43 -28.93 13.25
CA LYS A 143 5.97 -28.12 14.39
C LYS A 143 4.46 -28.23 14.54
N LYS A 144 3.97 -28.09 15.77
CA LYS A 144 2.54 -28.03 16.07
C LYS A 144 1.90 -26.78 15.46
N THR A 145 0.62 -26.87 15.14
CA THR A 145 -0.19 -25.73 14.71
C THR A 145 -0.72 -25.01 15.94
N HIS A 146 -0.32 -23.77 16.15
CA HIS A 146 -0.81 -22.96 17.25
C HIS A 146 -2.19 -22.38 16.89
N TYR A 147 -3.19 -22.65 17.73
CA TYR A 147 -4.55 -22.14 17.63
C TYR A 147 -4.81 -21.10 18.70
N PHE A 148 -5.40 -19.96 18.30
CA PHE A 148 -5.78 -18.87 19.19
C PHE A 148 -7.18 -18.36 18.88
N GLU A 149 -7.94 -18.06 19.93
CA GLU A 149 -9.12 -17.19 19.89
C GLU A 149 -8.80 -15.90 20.64
N LEU A 150 -8.80 -14.77 19.92
CA LEU A 150 -8.36 -13.47 20.44
C LEU A 150 -9.45 -12.42 20.40
N LEU A 151 -9.47 -11.61 21.46
CA LEU A 151 -10.14 -10.32 21.54
C LEU A 151 -9.11 -9.22 21.82
N ILE A 152 -9.53 -7.97 21.66
CA ILE A 152 -8.78 -6.75 21.98
C ILE A 152 -9.48 -6.08 23.13
N ASN A 153 -8.76 -5.88 24.23
CA ASN A 153 -9.21 -4.98 25.28
C ASN A 153 -9.04 -3.54 24.76
N SER A 154 -10.16 -2.87 24.43
CA SER A 154 -10.10 -1.52 23.88
C SER A 154 -9.62 -0.51 24.91
N ARG A 155 -9.78 -0.73 26.22
CA ARG A 155 -9.31 0.21 27.25
C ARG A 155 -7.79 0.30 27.31
N ASP A 156 -7.11 -0.84 27.27
CA ASP A 156 -5.66 -0.89 27.52
C ASP A 156 -4.84 -1.13 26.24
N ASN A 157 -5.49 -1.39 25.09
CA ASN A 157 -4.84 -1.77 23.83
C ASN A 157 -3.92 -3.00 24.00
N GLU A 158 -4.41 -4.01 24.70
CA GLU A 158 -3.73 -5.28 24.90
C GLU A 158 -4.59 -6.45 24.41
N PRO A 159 -3.97 -7.54 23.93
CA PRO A 159 -4.68 -8.72 23.48
C PRO A 159 -5.25 -9.50 24.67
N GLU A 160 -6.50 -9.93 24.53
CA GLU A 160 -7.17 -10.84 25.45
C GLU A 160 -7.28 -12.23 24.79
N ILE A 161 -6.65 -13.22 25.41
CA ILE A 161 -6.61 -14.60 24.89
C ILE A 161 -7.75 -15.38 25.52
N ILE A 162 -8.78 -15.70 24.73
CA ILE A 162 -9.93 -16.49 25.18
C ILE A 162 -9.59 -17.98 25.18
N LYS A 163 -8.86 -18.42 24.14
CA LYS A 163 -8.50 -19.82 23.98
C LYS A 163 -7.14 -19.95 23.30
N GLN A 164 -6.32 -20.89 23.78
CA GLN A 164 -5.02 -21.21 23.21
C GLN A 164 -4.79 -22.72 23.23
N GLU A 165 -4.56 -23.34 22.07
CA GLU A 165 -4.31 -24.77 21.93
C GLU A 165 -3.18 -25.03 20.94
N ASP A 166 -2.42 -26.11 21.13
CA ASP A 166 -1.43 -26.58 20.16
C ASP A 166 -1.99 -27.85 19.48
N LEU A 167 -2.34 -27.73 18.20
CA LEU A 167 -3.04 -28.77 17.43
C LEU A 167 -2.08 -29.49 16.46
N ASP A 168 -2.23 -30.82 16.37
CA ASP A 168 -1.63 -31.63 15.28
C ASP A 168 -2.56 -31.67 14.06
N SER A 169 -2.92 -30.48 13.57
CA SER A 169 -3.94 -30.33 12.51
C SER A 169 -3.33 -30.41 11.09
N PRO A 170 -4.00 -31.10 10.13
CA PRO A 170 -3.64 -31.07 8.72
C PRO A 170 -4.08 -29.78 7.99
N LEU A 171 -4.71 -28.82 8.69
CA LEU A 171 -5.19 -27.55 8.11
C LEU A 171 -4.08 -26.78 7.39
N ILE A 172 -2.87 -26.80 7.94
CA ILE A 172 -1.67 -26.18 7.37
C ILE A 172 -0.63 -27.29 7.20
N LYS A 173 -0.26 -27.58 5.94
CA LYS A 173 0.62 -28.70 5.61
C LYS A 173 2.02 -28.48 6.19
N GLU A 174 2.72 -27.45 5.71
CA GLU A 174 4.12 -27.21 6.06
C GLU A 174 4.27 -25.98 6.94
N HIS A 175 3.95 -24.81 6.41
CA HIS A 175 3.99 -23.54 7.11
C HIS A 175 2.89 -22.62 6.56
N GLY A 176 2.47 -21.64 7.35
CA GLY A 176 1.46 -20.67 6.96
C GLY A 176 0.64 -20.16 8.12
N THR A 177 -0.25 -19.23 7.80
CA THR A 177 -1.22 -18.68 8.73
C THR A 177 -2.62 -18.79 8.13
N LYS A 178 -3.61 -19.11 8.95
CA LYS A 178 -5.03 -19.00 8.62
C LYS A 178 -5.70 -18.11 9.65
N ILE A 179 -6.47 -17.14 9.18
CA ILE A 179 -7.27 -16.26 10.02
C ILE A 179 -8.73 -16.46 9.64
N GLU A 180 -9.62 -16.46 10.62
CA GLU A 180 -11.06 -16.46 10.45
C GLU A 180 -11.69 -15.36 11.32
N MET A 181 -12.41 -14.46 10.67
CA MET A 181 -13.09 -13.32 11.29
C MET A 181 -14.57 -13.35 10.91
N LEU A 182 -15.43 -12.97 11.86
CA LEU A 182 -16.85 -12.75 11.61
C LEU A 182 -17.10 -11.25 11.53
N ILE A 183 -17.81 -10.81 10.49
CA ILE A 183 -18.08 -9.39 10.23
C ILE A 183 -19.51 -9.19 9.75
N ILE A 184 -20.17 -8.15 10.25
CA ILE A 184 -21.41 -7.64 9.66
C ILE A 184 -21.03 -6.75 8.46
N GLY A 185 -21.53 -7.09 7.28
CA GLY A 185 -21.14 -6.42 6.05
C GLY A 185 -22.17 -6.58 4.94
N ARG A 186 -21.89 -6.00 3.77
CA ARG A 186 -22.74 -6.20 2.58
C ARG A 186 -21.90 -6.58 1.39
N TYR A 187 -22.08 -7.79 0.88
CA TYR A 187 -21.37 -8.26 -0.30
C TYR A 187 -21.88 -7.59 -1.59
N ARG A 188 -20.95 -7.14 -2.44
CA ARG A 188 -21.20 -6.66 -3.80
C ARG A 188 -20.11 -7.20 -4.71
N ARG A 189 -20.47 -7.60 -5.93
CA ARG A 189 -19.52 -8.05 -6.96
C ARG A 189 -18.71 -6.89 -7.54
N LYS A 190 -19.40 -5.87 -8.07
CA LYS A 190 -18.76 -4.66 -8.61
C LYS A 190 -18.29 -3.75 -7.48
N ARG A 191 -17.08 -3.21 -7.61
CA ARG A 191 -16.36 -2.39 -6.64
C ARG A 191 -16.27 -3.05 -5.25
N GLY A 192 -16.20 -4.38 -5.25
CA GLY A 192 -16.15 -5.20 -4.04
C GLY A 192 -14.92 -6.10 -3.99
N ILE A 193 -15.07 -7.27 -3.36
CA ILE A 193 -13.97 -8.21 -3.14
C ILE A 193 -13.45 -8.79 -4.46
N ASP A 194 -14.34 -9.09 -5.40
CA ASP A 194 -13.99 -9.66 -6.71
C ASP A 194 -13.04 -8.74 -7.49
N ASP A 195 -13.41 -7.46 -7.62
CA ASP A 195 -12.58 -6.45 -8.29
C ASP A 195 -11.25 -6.23 -7.56
N TYR A 196 -11.26 -6.27 -6.22
CA TYR A 196 -10.06 -6.16 -5.41
C TYR A 196 -9.08 -7.31 -5.68
N LEU A 197 -9.56 -8.55 -5.67
CA LEU A 197 -8.70 -9.73 -5.88
C LEU A 197 -8.24 -9.80 -7.33
N LYS A 198 -9.09 -9.43 -8.29
CA LYS A 198 -8.73 -9.25 -9.70
C LYS A 198 -7.58 -8.25 -9.85
N GLN A 199 -7.73 -7.04 -9.32
CA GLN A 199 -6.69 -6.01 -9.37
C GLN A 199 -5.43 -6.40 -8.59
N THR A 200 -5.59 -7.08 -7.45
CA THR A 200 -4.45 -7.63 -6.68
C THR A 200 -3.67 -8.64 -7.50
N SER A 201 -4.33 -9.46 -8.33
CA SER A 201 -3.65 -10.41 -9.21
C SER A 201 -2.87 -9.72 -10.35
N ILE A 202 -3.34 -8.55 -10.82
CA ILE A 202 -2.64 -7.73 -11.81
C ILE A 202 -1.36 -7.14 -11.20
N SER A 203 -1.45 -6.56 -9.99
CA SER A 203 -0.31 -5.93 -9.33
C SER A 203 0.67 -6.92 -8.69
N ASN A 204 0.25 -8.17 -8.48
CA ASN A 204 1.04 -9.24 -7.88
C ASN A 204 1.07 -10.48 -8.78
N PRO A 205 1.72 -10.42 -9.95
CA PRO A 205 1.69 -11.48 -10.96
C PRO A 205 2.26 -12.82 -10.50
N PHE A 206 3.04 -12.83 -9.42
CA PHE A 206 3.65 -14.02 -8.83
C PHE A 206 2.76 -14.71 -7.79
N ALA A 207 1.69 -14.06 -7.32
CA ALA A 207 0.78 -14.62 -6.34
C ALA A 207 -0.28 -15.49 -7.03
N LYS A 208 -0.60 -16.63 -6.40
CA LYS A 208 -1.79 -17.40 -6.72
C LYS A 208 -2.85 -17.07 -5.70
N ILE A 209 -4.04 -16.69 -6.16
CA ILE A 209 -5.15 -16.35 -5.27
C ILE A 209 -6.34 -17.24 -5.65
N LYS A 210 -6.81 -18.04 -4.71
CA LYS A 210 -8.03 -18.83 -4.83
C LYS A 210 -9.11 -18.18 -4.00
N TYR A 211 -10.16 -17.66 -4.65
CA TYR A 211 -11.28 -17.01 -4.00
C TYR A 211 -12.52 -17.89 -4.06
N ARG A 212 -13.20 -18.06 -2.92
CA ARG A 212 -14.56 -18.61 -2.86
C ARG A 212 -15.50 -17.54 -2.31
N GLY A 213 -16.40 -17.06 -3.15
CA GLY A 213 -17.38 -16.04 -2.80
C GLY A 213 -18.57 -16.58 -2.01
N PRO A 214 -19.39 -15.69 -1.42
CA PRO A 214 -20.58 -16.06 -0.66
C PRO A 214 -21.68 -16.67 -1.52
N ASP A 215 -21.61 -16.47 -2.84
CA ASP A 215 -22.47 -17.10 -3.85
C ASP A 215 -22.06 -18.54 -4.20
N GLY A 216 -21.02 -19.06 -3.55
CA GLY A 216 -20.48 -20.41 -3.79
C GLY A 216 -19.54 -20.49 -5.00
N LYS A 217 -19.38 -19.42 -5.80
CA LYS A 217 -18.48 -19.44 -6.95
C LYS A 217 -17.03 -19.44 -6.48
N THR A 218 -16.23 -20.29 -7.11
CA THR A 218 -14.78 -20.32 -6.89
C THR A 218 -14.08 -19.72 -8.10
N ILE A 219 -13.30 -18.67 -7.87
CA ILE A 219 -12.47 -18.00 -8.88
C ILE A 219 -11.01 -18.29 -8.53
N ILE A 220 -10.23 -18.70 -9.52
CA ILE A 220 -8.80 -18.95 -9.36
C ILE A 220 -8.05 -17.93 -10.20
N PHE A 221 -7.23 -17.12 -9.55
CA PHE A 221 -6.27 -16.23 -10.19
C PHE A 221 -4.90 -16.94 -10.16
N PRO A 222 -4.49 -17.62 -11.25
CA PRO A 222 -3.22 -18.34 -11.29
C PRO A 222 -2.03 -17.37 -11.40
N ARG A 223 -0.82 -17.86 -11.10
CA ARG A 223 0.39 -17.07 -11.26
C ARG A 223 0.69 -16.86 -12.74
N THR A 224 1.14 -15.65 -13.08
CA THR A 224 1.71 -15.35 -14.40
C THR A 224 3.23 -15.45 -14.40
N VAL A 225 3.85 -15.29 -13.22
CA VAL A 225 5.30 -15.29 -13.05
C VAL A 225 5.68 -16.22 -11.89
N ASN A 226 6.65 -17.10 -12.08
CA ASN A 226 7.10 -18.05 -11.05
C ASN A 226 8.37 -17.58 -10.32
N LYS A 227 8.56 -16.26 -10.22
CA LYS A 227 9.72 -15.63 -9.58
C LYS A 227 9.26 -14.45 -8.74
N LEU A 228 9.83 -14.31 -7.55
CA LEU A 228 9.60 -13.15 -6.70
C LEU A 228 10.35 -11.93 -7.25
N PRO A 229 9.78 -10.72 -7.08
CA PRO A 229 10.45 -9.49 -7.42
C PRO A 229 11.65 -9.24 -6.48
N LYS A 230 12.58 -8.38 -6.89
CA LYS A 230 13.74 -8.00 -6.07
C LYS A 230 13.27 -7.42 -4.73
N ALA A 231 13.71 -7.99 -3.62
CA ALA A 231 13.35 -7.51 -2.30
C ALA A 231 13.86 -6.08 -2.07
N ALA A 232 12.98 -5.21 -1.58
CA ALA A 232 13.32 -3.86 -1.21
C ALA A 232 14.24 -3.85 0.03
N LYS A 233 15.32 -3.09 -0.04
CA LYS A 233 16.25 -2.90 1.08
C LYS A 233 15.84 -1.69 1.93
N GLU A 234 16.07 -1.80 3.22
CA GLU A 234 15.89 -0.67 4.13
C GLU A 234 16.93 0.41 3.85
N ILE A 235 16.47 1.67 3.76
CA ILE A 235 17.34 2.83 3.61
C ILE A 235 17.18 3.78 4.80
N LYS A 236 18.18 4.66 4.95
CA LYS A 236 18.15 5.74 5.92
C LYS A 236 17.43 6.97 5.35
N PRO A 237 16.85 7.82 6.21
CA PRO A 237 16.21 9.06 5.77
C PRO A 237 17.16 9.91 4.93
N HIS A 238 16.60 10.55 3.90
CA HIS A 238 17.35 11.48 3.07
C HIS A 238 17.26 12.90 3.66
N PRO A 239 18.35 13.70 3.65
CA PRO A 239 18.38 15.02 4.30
C PRO A 239 17.28 15.99 3.87
N TYR A 240 16.89 15.96 2.60
CA TYR A 240 15.83 16.82 2.05
C TYR A 240 14.42 16.47 2.54
N GLY A 241 14.20 15.25 3.00
CA GLY A 241 12.89 14.75 3.41
C GLY A 241 12.63 14.83 4.90
N VAL A 242 13.60 15.28 5.68
CA VAL A 242 13.55 15.25 7.13
C VAL A 242 12.88 16.53 7.63
N GLU A 243 12.04 16.38 8.65
CA GLU A 243 11.38 17.48 9.34
C GLU A 243 12.01 17.73 10.71
N PHE A 244 11.72 18.89 11.30
CA PHE A 244 12.30 19.32 12.58
C PHE A 244 12.09 18.27 13.69
N GLY A 245 10.87 17.74 13.85
CA GLY A 245 10.57 16.78 14.91
C GLY A 245 11.32 15.46 14.76
N VAL A 246 11.47 14.98 13.52
CA VAL A 246 12.25 13.77 13.21
C VAL A 246 13.72 14.01 13.51
N LEU A 247 14.27 15.15 13.07
CA LEU A 247 15.66 15.51 13.33
C LEU A 247 15.94 15.65 14.84
N ASP A 248 15.06 16.32 15.59
CA ASP A 248 15.18 16.50 17.05
C ASP A 248 15.18 15.14 17.78
N ARG A 249 14.30 14.22 17.39
CA ARG A 249 14.29 12.85 17.92
C ARG A 249 15.59 12.10 17.59
N MET A 250 16.02 12.13 16.33
CA MET A 250 17.26 11.46 15.89
C MET A 250 18.49 11.99 16.64
N LEU A 251 18.56 13.31 16.87
CA LEU A 251 19.64 13.94 17.62
C LEU A 251 19.66 13.53 19.10
N LYS A 252 18.52 13.19 19.70
CA LYS A 252 18.44 12.73 21.09
C LYS A 252 18.75 11.24 21.24
N GLU A 253 18.34 10.42 20.27
CA GLU A 253 18.50 8.96 20.31
C GLU A 253 19.87 8.48 19.79
N THR A 254 20.57 9.30 19.01
CA THR A 254 21.84 8.88 18.40
C THR A 254 22.94 8.63 19.43
N LYS A 255 23.81 7.68 19.09
CA LYS A 255 25.05 7.35 19.83
C LYS A 255 26.29 8.03 19.23
N ALA A 256 26.12 8.88 18.23
CA ALA A 256 27.24 9.55 17.56
C ALA A 256 27.90 10.59 18.49
N LYS A 257 29.23 10.57 18.57
CA LYS A 257 30.02 11.49 19.41
C LYS A 257 30.34 12.83 18.73
N SER A 258 29.95 13.02 17.47
CA SER A 258 30.16 14.26 16.73
C SER A 258 29.06 14.47 15.70
N LEU A 259 28.79 15.73 15.38
CA LEU A 259 27.78 16.10 14.39
C LEU A 259 28.09 15.54 12.99
N VAL A 260 29.37 15.51 12.60
CA VAL A 260 29.78 14.90 11.32
C VAL A 260 29.53 13.39 11.31
N SER A 261 29.81 12.70 12.42
CA SER A 261 29.54 11.26 12.55
C SER A 261 28.04 10.99 12.49
N PHE A 262 27.23 11.80 13.16
CA PHE A 262 25.77 11.73 13.10
C PHE A 262 25.24 11.86 11.67
N LEU A 263 25.62 12.94 10.97
CA LEU A 263 25.16 13.20 9.60
C LEU A 263 25.54 12.07 8.63
N THR A 264 26.74 11.50 8.79
CA THR A 264 27.22 10.42 7.92
C THR A 264 26.58 9.07 8.26
N ARG A 265 26.29 8.81 9.54
CA ARG A 265 25.75 7.51 9.99
C ARG A 265 24.24 7.42 9.89
N GLU A 266 23.50 8.50 10.11
CA GLU A 266 22.04 8.43 10.24
C GLU A 266 21.27 8.80 8.97
N PHE A 267 21.94 9.41 7.97
CA PHE A 267 21.30 9.81 6.73
C PHE A 267 21.87 9.06 5.52
N SER A 268 21.03 8.89 4.50
CA SER A 268 21.49 8.39 3.21
C SER A 268 22.17 9.50 2.41
N SER A 269 23.12 9.12 1.57
CA SER A 269 23.78 10.00 0.59
C SER A 269 24.58 11.19 1.18
N ILE A 270 24.95 11.11 2.46
CA ILE A 270 25.90 12.05 3.10
C ILE A 270 27.27 11.40 3.25
N GLY A 271 28.28 12.01 2.65
CA GLY A 271 29.69 11.73 2.94
C GLY A 271 30.32 12.74 3.89
N THR A 272 31.59 12.53 4.25
CA THR A 272 32.35 13.42 5.15
C THR A 272 32.45 14.86 4.64
N LYS A 273 32.60 15.04 3.32
CA LYS A 273 32.63 16.36 2.65
C LYS A 273 31.29 17.08 2.80
N SER A 274 30.20 16.44 2.39
CA SER A 274 28.84 16.99 2.48
C SER A 274 28.43 17.31 3.92
N ALA A 275 28.76 16.42 4.87
CA ALA A 275 28.54 16.67 6.30
C ALA A 275 29.33 17.90 6.77
N GLY A 276 30.57 18.06 6.33
CA GLY A 276 31.39 19.24 6.61
C GLY A 276 30.78 20.53 6.06
N ASP A 277 30.23 20.49 4.85
CA ASP A 277 29.59 21.65 4.21
C ASP A 277 28.26 22.01 4.89
N ILE A 278 27.47 21.02 5.31
CA ILE A 278 26.26 21.23 6.14
C ILE A 278 26.62 21.96 7.44
N CYS A 279 27.65 21.50 8.16
CA CYS A 279 28.09 22.13 9.41
C CYS A 279 28.57 23.57 9.19
N LYS A 280 29.30 23.84 8.10
CA LYS A 280 29.76 25.20 7.73
C LYS A 280 28.59 26.14 7.48
N ILE A 281 27.60 25.72 6.67
CA ILE A 281 26.42 26.53 6.33
C ILE A 281 25.54 26.75 7.58
N ALA A 282 25.43 25.76 8.46
CA ALA A 282 24.69 25.90 9.71
C ALA A 282 25.40 26.80 10.75
N GLY A 283 26.70 27.04 10.58
CA GLY A 283 27.52 27.74 11.57
C GLY A 283 27.79 26.92 12.84
N ILE A 284 27.76 25.59 12.74
CA ILE A 284 27.93 24.68 13.89
C ILE A 284 29.27 23.95 13.77
N LYS A 285 30.01 23.87 14.89
CA LYS A 285 31.30 23.15 14.94
C LYS A 285 31.08 21.65 14.68
N LYS A 286 31.98 21.06 13.89
CA LYS A 286 31.92 19.63 13.49
C LYS A 286 31.97 18.65 14.65
N SER A 287 32.65 19.02 15.73
CA SER A 287 32.89 18.21 16.93
C SER A 287 31.79 18.32 17.99
N VAL A 288 30.74 19.11 17.76
CA VAL A 288 29.63 19.27 18.72
C VAL A 288 28.91 17.94 18.88
N LEU A 289 28.52 17.66 20.13
CA LEU A 289 27.71 16.51 20.47
C LEU A 289 26.28 16.72 19.91
N PRO A 290 25.74 15.77 19.12
CA PRO A 290 24.39 15.90 18.55
C PRO A 290 23.32 16.21 19.60
N ASN A 291 23.41 15.56 20.77
CA ASN A 291 22.41 15.63 21.84
C ASN A 291 22.42 16.97 22.59
N SER A 292 23.48 17.79 22.46
CA SER A 292 23.57 19.09 23.14
C SER A 292 23.00 20.25 22.31
N LEU A 293 22.55 20.01 21.08
CA LEU A 293 22.05 21.06 20.19
C LEU A 293 20.72 21.65 20.68
N LYS A 294 20.64 22.98 20.70
CA LYS A 294 19.41 23.70 21.05
C LYS A 294 18.46 23.77 19.86
N ARG A 295 17.16 23.95 20.12
CA ARG A 295 16.11 24.05 19.08
C ARG A 295 16.45 25.03 17.94
N ASN A 296 17.05 26.18 18.24
CA ASN A 296 17.44 27.16 17.22
C ASN A 296 18.59 26.67 16.34
N GLU A 297 19.53 25.91 16.89
CA GLU A 297 20.64 25.30 16.13
C GLU A 297 20.13 24.16 15.25
N ILE A 298 19.17 23.36 15.74
CA ILE A 298 18.51 22.31 14.97
C ILE A 298 17.79 22.90 13.74
N LYS A 299 17.10 24.04 13.89
CA LYS A 299 16.48 24.75 12.75
C LYS A 299 17.52 25.19 11.72
N LYS A 300 18.65 25.74 12.16
CA LYS A 300 19.75 26.14 11.27
C LYS A 300 20.36 24.93 10.55
N LEU A 301 20.56 23.83 11.27
CA LEU A 301 21.05 22.57 10.71
C LEU A 301 20.10 22.02 9.65
N LEU A 302 18.79 22.00 9.93
CA LEU A 302 17.78 21.54 8.98
C LEU A 302 17.78 22.38 7.69
N ALA A 303 17.81 23.70 7.82
CA ALA A 303 17.88 24.60 6.68
C ALA A 303 19.18 24.39 5.87
N ALA A 304 20.30 24.11 6.53
CA ALA A 304 21.56 23.78 5.85
C ALA A 304 21.47 22.43 5.10
N MET A 305 20.86 21.40 5.71
CA MET A 305 20.66 20.09 5.10
C MET A 305 19.83 20.15 3.81
N GLN A 306 18.83 21.04 3.75
CA GLN A 306 17.98 21.22 2.58
C GLN A 306 18.64 22.09 1.48
N LYS A 307 19.68 22.87 1.81
CA LYS A 307 20.41 23.69 0.83
C LYS A 307 21.57 22.96 0.17
N VAL A 308 22.22 22.04 0.87
CA VAL A 308 23.39 21.33 0.34
C VAL A 308 22.98 20.36 -0.76
N LYS A 309 23.67 20.42 -1.90
CA LYS A 309 23.48 19.45 -2.99
C LYS A 309 24.08 18.12 -2.56
N VAL A 310 23.23 17.12 -2.34
CA VAL A 310 23.63 15.74 -2.06
C VAL A 310 23.19 14.83 -3.20
N GLN A 311 23.79 13.64 -3.26
CA GLN A 311 23.40 12.62 -4.24
C GLN A 311 21.97 12.15 -3.98
N ARG A 312 21.31 11.65 -5.02
CA ARG A 312 19.95 11.08 -4.90
C ARG A 312 19.95 9.92 -3.89
N PRO A 313 18.82 9.68 -3.19
CA PRO A 313 18.67 8.53 -2.31
C PRO A 313 18.82 7.19 -3.08
N PRO A 314 19.27 6.11 -2.43
CA PRO A 314 19.36 4.80 -3.05
C PRO A 314 17.99 4.28 -3.52
N ILE A 315 17.98 3.72 -4.74
CA ILE A 315 16.77 3.19 -5.40
C ILE A 315 16.44 1.77 -4.93
N ASP A 316 17.40 1.05 -4.35
CA ASP A 316 17.22 -0.34 -3.89
C ASP A 316 16.12 -0.52 -2.82
N CYS A 317 15.54 0.57 -2.29
CA CYS A 317 14.42 0.56 -1.37
C CYS A 317 13.04 0.43 -2.02
N ILE A 318 12.97 0.46 -3.35
CA ILE A 318 11.74 0.22 -4.12
C ILE A 318 11.86 -1.07 -4.93
N SER A 319 10.71 -1.70 -5.11
CA SER A 319 10.48 -2.96 -5.81
C SER A 319 9.25 -2.75 -6.73
N PRO A 320 9.43 -2.21 -7.93
CA PRO A 320 8.35 -2.07 -8.92
C PRO A 320 7.79 -3.43 -9.35
N ILE A 321 6.69 -3.46 -10.11
CA ILE A 321 6.15 -4.69 -10.68
C ILE A 321 7.08 -5.19 -11.80
N GLY A 322 7.57 -4.28 -12.63
CA GLY A 322 8.38 -4.56 -13.83
C GLY A 322 7.56 -4.45 -15.10
N GLU A 323 8.13 -3.84 -16.14
CA GLU A 323 7.42 -3.59 -17.42
C GLU A 323 6.90 -4.89 -18.04
N SER A 324 7.71 -5.96 -18.01
CA SER A 324 7.37 -7.24 -18.64
C SER A 324 6.33 -8.04 -17.85
N GLU A 325 6.48 -8.06 -16.52
CA GLU A 325 5.61 -8.76 -15.59
C GLU A 325 4.24 -8.09 -15.52
N PHE A 326 4.21 -6.76 -15.55
CA PHE A 326 2.99 -5.97 -15.59
C PHE A 326 2.24 -6.15 -16.92
N LYS A 327 2.96 -6.24 -18.05
CA LYS A 327 2.35 -6.51 -19.35
C LYS A 327 1.67 -7.88 -19.36
N LYS A 328 2.38 -8.92 -18.93
CA LYS A 328 1.85 -10.29 -18.87
C LYS A 328 0.62 -10.40 -17.96
N SER A 329 0.59 -9.67 -16.84
CA SER A 329 -0.55 -9.69 -15.93
C SER A 329 -1.79 -9.03 -16.53
N LEU A 330 -1.62 -7.93 -17.26
CA LEU A 330 -2.69 -7.27 -18.00
C LEU A 330 -3.20 -8.14 -19.16
N GLU A 331 -2.32 -8.74 -19.96
CA GLU A 331 -2.70 -9.64 -21.08
C GLU A 331 -3.47 -10.86 -20.59
N LYS A 332 -3.08 -11.43 -19.45
CA LYS A 332 -3.79 -12.56 -18.84
C LYS A 332 -5.19 -12.17 -18.38
N GLU A 333 -5.34 -11.00 -17.77
CA GLU A 333 -6.62 -10.56 -17.20
C GLU A 333 -7.59 -10.00 -18.26
N TYR A 334 -7.05 -9.58 -19.41
CA TYR A 334 -7.78 -9.03 -20.54
C TYR A 334 -7.37 -9.73 -21.85
N PRO A 335 -7.67 -11.04 -22.01
CA PRO A 335 -7.29 -11.81 -23.20
C PRO A 335 -7.94 -11.32 -24.50
N GLU A 336 -9.07 -10.62 -24.40
CA GLU A 336 -9.79 -10.01 -25.51
C GLU A 336 -9.17 -8.67 -25.98
N ALA A 337 -8.15 -8.17 -25.28
CA ALA A 337 -7.49 -6.94 -25.66
C ALA A 337 -6.76 -7.06 -27.00
N GLU A 338 -6.97 -6.09 -27.88
CA GLU A 338 -6.28 -6.03 -29.17
C GLU A 338 -4.82 -5.54 -29.03
N PHE A 339 -4.54 -4.74 -27.99
CA PHE A 339 -3.23 -4.17 -27.76
C PHE A 339 -2.98 -3.91 -26.28
N VAL A 340 -1.85 -4.37 -25.78
CA VAL A 340 -1.37 -4.11 -24.42
C VAL A 340 0.04 -3.56 -24.46
N THR A 341 0.24 -2.43 -23.79
CA THR A 341 1.57 -1.86 -23.58
C THR A 341 1.77 -1.45 -22.14
N THR A 342 3.01 -1.57 -21.67
CA THR A 342 3.46 -1.04 -20.40
C THR A 342 4.68 -0.14 -20.60
N VAL A 343 4.95 0.71 -19.61
CA VAL A 343 6.11 1.59 -19.51
C VAL A 343 6.50 1.68 -18.05
N THR A 344 7.77 1.39 -17.74
CA THR A 344 8.36 1.65 -16.42
C THR A 344 9.35 2.80 -16.54
N ARG A 345 9.13 3.89 -15.79
CA ARG A 345 10.00 5.08 -15.82
C ARG A 345 11.22 4.91 -14.93
N GLU A 346 12.20 5.78 -15.13
CA GLU A 346 13.31 5.93 -14.18
C GLU A 346 12.80 6.45 -12.82
N PRO A 347 13.40 6.02 -11.70
CA PRO A 347 13.01 6.50 -10.37
C PRO A 347 13.22 8.02 -10.21
N ALA A 348 12.20 8.67 -9.66
CA ALA A 348 12.19 10.08 -9.29
C ALA A 348 12.19 10.22 -7.76
N VAL A 349 12.32 11.46 -7.27
CA VAL A 349 12.38 11.75 -5.83
C VAL A 349 11.40 12.86 -5.49
N TYR A 350 10.61 12.66 -4.44
CA TYR A 350 9.75 13.69 -3.86
C TYR A 350 10.08 13.80 -2.36
N ARG A 351 10.35 15.01 -1.85
CA ARG A 351 10.71 15.22 -0.42
C ARG A 351 11.72 14.19 0.12
N GLY A 352 12.81 13.94 -0.62
CA GLY A 352 13.83 12.95 -0.23
C GLY A 352 13.43 11.47 -0.30
N THR A 353 12.20 11.16 -0.72
CA THR A 353 11.67 9.80 -0.86
C THR A 353 11.71 9.37 -2.32
N PRO A 354 12.42 8.28 -2.67
CA PRO A 354 12.43 7.76 -4.04
C PRO A 354 11.09 7.08 -4.36
N PHE A 355 10.63 7.30 -5.59
CA PHE A 355 9.44 6.65 -6.13
C PHE A 355 9.63 6.35 -7.61
N GLN A 356 8.87 5.38 -8.12
CA GLN A 356 8.90 4.99 -9.53
C GLN A 356 7.48 4.78 -10.03
N ILE A 357 7.22 5.22 -11.26
CA ILE A 357 5.91 5.13 -11.90
C ILE A 357 5.94 4.09 -13.01
N GLU A 358 4.91 3.25 -13.04
CA GLU A 358 4.65 2.29 -14.10
C GLU A 358 3.25 2.53 -14.66
N VAL A 359 3.12 2.52 -15.97
CA VAL A 359 1.85 2.72 -16.68
C VAL A 359 1.59 1.53 -17.58
N GLY A 360 0.35 1.05 -17.59
CA GLY A 360 -0.18 0.08 -18.54
C GLY A 360 -1.37 0.66 -19.31
N ILE A 361 -1.45 0.40 -20.61
CA ILE A 361 -2.61 0.70 -21.45
C ILE A 361 -3.07 -0.60 -22.09
N VAL A 362 -4.35 -0.92 -21.91
CA VAL A 362 -5.04 -2.05 -22.53
C VAL A 362 -6.10 -1.46 -23.47
N TYR A 363 -6.02 -1.76 -24.76
CA TYR A 363 -6.93 -1.26 -25.79
C TYR A 363 -7.71 -2.41 -26.45
N GLY A 364 -8.96 -2.15 -26.83
CA GLY A 364 -9.85 -3.12 -27.47
C GLY A 364 -10.76 -3.83 -26.47
N VAL A 365 -10.85 -3.31 -25.23
CA VAL A 365 -11.64 -3.84 -24.13
C VAL A 365 -12.72 -2.84 -23.72
N GLY A 366 -13.94 -3.32 -23.52
CA GLY A 366 -15.06 -2.50 -23.07
C GLY A 366 -15.77 -1.70 -24.17
N GLU A 367 -16.63 -0.78 -23.73
CA GLU A 367 -17.47 0.06 -24.60
C GLU A 367 -16.86 1.47 -24.79
N ASP A 368 -17.40 2.27 -25.71
CA ASP A 368 -17.01 3.69 -25.91
C ASP A 368 -17.54 4.58 -24.77
N LYS A 369 -17.00 4.38 -23.56
CA LYS A 369 -17.32 5.07 -22.30
C LYS A 369 -16.06 5.74 -21.73
N PRO A 370 -16.19 6.61 -20.69
CA PRO A 370 -15.00 7.09 -19.97
C PRO A 370 -14.13 5.92 -19.53
N VAL A 371 -12.81 6.05 -19.74
CA VAL A 371 -11.86 4.95 -19.50
C VAL A 371 -11.92 4.45 -18.06
N ASP A 372 -11.77 3.14 -17.91
CA ASP A 372 -11.57 2.54 -16.59
C ASP A 372 -10.12 2.76 -16.15
N VAL A 373 -9.94 3.29 -14.94
CA VAL A 373 -8.62 3.60 -14.38
C VAL A 373 -8.29 2.63 -13.25
N LEU A 374 -7.28 1.79 -13.46
CA LEU A 374 -6.71 0.93 -12.42
C LEU A 374 -5.59 1.68 -11.72
N ARG A 375 -5.71 1.85 -10.40
CA ARG A 375 -4.77 2.65 -9.60
C ARG A 375 -4.09 1.74 -8.59
N PHE A 376 -2.76 1.78 -8.54
CA PHE A 376 -1.97 0.95 -7.64
C PHE A 376 -0.95 1.80 -6.88
N ALA A 377 -0.77 1.50 -5.60
CA ALA A 377 0.30 2.04 -4.78
C ALA A 377 0.98 0.89 -4.04
N ASN A 378 2.30 0.74 -4.20
CA ASN A 378 3.09 -0.36 -3.61
C ASN A 378 2.46 -1.75 -3.83
N ARG A 379 1.99 -2.00 -5.07
CA ARG A 379 1.24 -3.21 -5.48
C ARG A 379 -0.11 -3.45 -4.79
N VAL A 380 -0.64 -2.47 -4.07
CA VAL A 380 -2.00 -2.50 -3.48
C VAL A 380 -2.96 -1.74 -4.40
N PRO A 381 -4.09 -2.34 -4.81
CA PRO A 381 -5.14 -1.65 -5.56
C PRO A 381 -5.83 -0.55 -4.76
N LEU A 382 -6.12 0.58 -5.41
CA LEU A 382 -6.86 1.71 -4.86
C LEU A 382 -8.27 1.74 -5.47
N LEU A 383 -9.26 1.15 -4.79
CA LEU A 383 -10.62 0.97 -5.35
C LEU A 383 -11.55 2.16 -5.11
N TYR A 384 -11.43 2.85 -3.98
CA TYR A 384 -12.31 3.95 -3.59
C TYR A 384 -11.71 5.31 -3.93
N GLN A 385 -12.55 6.35 -3.93
CA GLN A 385 -12.18 7.70 -4.36
C GLN A 385 -11.59 7.73 -5.78
N ALA A 386 -12.20 6.99 -6.70
CA ALA A 386 -11.73 6.85 -8.09
C ALA A 386 -11.65 8.17 -8.88
N GLY A 387 -12.29 9.24 -8.41
CA GLY A 387 -12.22 10.57 -9.02
C GLY A 387 -11.11 11.49 -8.47
N ALA A 388 -10.37 11.05 -7.45
CA ALA A 388 -9.42 11.89 -6.71
C ALA A 388 -7.98 11.37 -6.77
N GLY A 389 -7.05 12.31 -6.55
CA GLY A 389 -5.63 12.06 -6.39
C GLY A 389 -4.79 12.22 -7.65
N ALA A 390 -3.47 12.14 -7.46
CA ALA A 390 -2.44 12.45 -8.45
C ALA A 390 -2.61 11.69 -9.78
N ILE A 391 -3.04 10.43 -9.73
CA ILE A 391 -3.20 9.60 -10.92
C ILE A 391 -4.33 10.14 -11.81
N VAL A 392 -5.49 10.43 -11.23
CA VAL A 392 -6.67 10.89 -11.98
C VAL A 392 -6.40 12.29 -12.56
N GLU A 393 -5.77 13.15 -11.78
CA GLU A 393 -5.34 14.49 -12.20
C GLU A 393 -4.38 14.41 -13.39
N ALA A 394 -3.33 13.58 -13.30
CA ALA A 394 -2.38 13.40 -14.39
C ALA A 394 -3.03 12.85 -15.67
N ILE A 395 -4.01 11.94 -15.55
CA ILE A 395 -4.76 11.42 -16.70
C ILE A 395 -5.61 12.52 -17.33
N LYS A 396 -6.33 13.33 -16.54
CA LYS A 396 -7.15 14.45 -17.04
C LYS A 396 -6.30 15.51 -17.74
N GLU A 397 -5.12 15.83 -17.20
CA GLU A 397 -4.19 16.82 -17.76
C GLU A 397 -3.42 16.35 -19.01
N THR A 398 -3.47 15.05 -19.33
CA THR A 398 -2.84 14.51 -20.53
C THR A 398 -3.77 14.72 -21.73
N ASP A 399 -3.23 15.28 -22.82
CA ASP A 399 -3.99 15.51 -24.06
C ASP A 399 -4.12 14.22 -24.87
N TRP A 400 -5.15 13.43 -24.56
CA TRP A 400 -5.35 12.11 -25.17
C TRP A 400 -5.82 12.16 -26.63
N LYS A 401 -6.29 13.32 -27.11
CA LYS A 401 -6.65 13.52 -28.52
C LYS A 401 -5.45 13.28 -29.43
N ARG A 402 -4.25 13.68 -29.00
CA ARG A 402 -2.98 13.43 -29.71
C ARG A 402 -2.64 11.95 -29.82
N TYR A 403 -3.19 11.13 -28.93
CA TYR A 403 -2.94 9.69 -28.89
C TYR A 403 -4.10 8.86 -29.46
N GLY A 404 -5.10 9.50 -30.07
CA GLY A 404 -6.19 8.83 -30.78
C GLY A 404 -7.42 8.49 -29.92
N LEU A 405 -7.53 9.02 -28.70
CA LEU A 405 -8.74 8.88 -27.87
C LEU A 405 -9.60 10.15 -27.90
N LYS A 406 -10.89 9.99 -27.60
CA LYS A 406 -11.81 11.11 -27.43
C LYS A 406 -11.66 11.67 -26.02
N GLN A 407 -11.74 12.99 -25.83
CA GLN A 407 -11.68 13.60 -24.51
C GLN A 407 -12.35 14.98 -24.54
N SER A 408 -13.25 15.25 -23.59
CA SER A 408 -13.78 16.59 -23.32
C SER A 408 -12.88 17.31 -22.30
N LEU A 409 -12.87 18.64 -22.35
CA LEU A 409 -11.97 19.46 -21.53
C LEU A 409 -12.17 19.16 -20.03
N GLY A 410 -11.08 18.86 -19.31
CA GLY A 410 -11.11 18.58 -17.86
C GLY A 410 -11.66 17.21 -17.44
N ASN A 411 -12.10 16.39 -18.40
CA ASN A 411 -12.64 15.05 -18.14
C ASN A 411 -11.63 13.94 -18.48
N LEU A 412 -11.94 12.74 -17.99
CA LEU A 412 -11.24 11.54 -18.41
C LEU A 412 -11.46 11.29 -19.92
N PRO A 413 -10.47 10.70 -20.62
CA PRO A 413 -10.68 10.27 -21.99
C PRO A 413 -11.77 9.18 -22.06
N SER A 414 -12.34 9.00 -23.24
CA SER A 414 -13.31 7.95 -23.53
C SER A 414 -12.83 7.08 -24.69
N GLY A 415 -13.20 5.80 -24.62
CA GLY A 415 -12.89 4.77 -25.60
C GLY A 415 -12.75 3.39 -24.94
N PRO A 416 -12.58 2.32 -25.75
CA PRO A 416 -12.41 0.96 -25.28
C PRO A 416 -10.99 0.75 -24.74
N VAL A 417 -10.65 1.49 -23.69
CA VAL A 417 -9.31 1.57 -23.09
C VAL A 417 -9.38 1.49 -21.58
N ILE A 418 -8.48 0.69 -21.02
CA ILE A 418 -8.19 0.65 -19.60
C ILE A 418 -6.80 1.24 -19.39
N ILE A 419 -6.68 2.17 -18.44
CA ILE A 419 -5.41 2.80 -18.06
C ILE A 419 -5.05 2.33 -16.66
N ALA A 420 -3.92 1.65 -16.53
CA ALA A 420 -3.37 1.19 -15.26
C ALA A 420 -2.18 2.06 -14.87
N VAL A 421 -2.15 2.57 -13.64
CA VAL A 421 -1.02 3.37 -13.13
C VAL A 421 -0.61 2.84 -11.77
N HIS A 422 0.68 2.54 -11.63
CA HIS A 422 1.29 2.07 -10.39
C HIS A 422 2.37 3.04 -9.92
N MET A 423 2.33 3.38 -8.62
CA MET A 423 3.41 4.07 -7.92
C MET A 423 4.07 3.12 -6.92
N ALA A 424 5.35 2.85 -7.11
CA ALA A 424 6.22 2.18 -6.15
C ALA A 424 7.01 3.22 -5.36
N SER A 425 7.00 3.16 -4.02
CA SER A 425 7.71 4.10 -3.17
C SER A 425 8.00 3.52 -1.79
N SER A 426 9.09 3.95 -1.14
CA SER A 426 9.35 3.61 0.27
C SER A 426 8.34 4.27 1.22
N TRP A 427 7.76 5.39 0.80
CA TRP A 427 6.62 6.03 1.45
C TRP A 427 5.68 6.57 0.37
N VAL A 428 4.39 6.20 0.40
CA VAL A 428 3.39 6.74 -0.53
C VAL A 428 2.63 7.85 0.20
N PRO A 429 2.51 9.05 -0.39
CA PRO A 429 1.78 10.13 0.24
C PRO A 429 0.28 9.98 -0.04
N PHE A 430 -0.47 9.44 0.91
CA PHE A 430 -1.93 9.32 0.80
C PHE A 430 -2.65 10.61 1.23
N ILE A 431 -3.83 10.87 0.67
CA ILE A 431 -4.69 11.99 1.08
C ILE A 431 -5.29 11.77 2.47
N SER A 432 -5.61 10.51 2.79
CA SER A 432 -6.21 10.10 4.07
C SER A 432 -5.56 8.83 4.60
N GLU A 433 -5.78 8.56 5.89
CA GLU A 433 -5.30 7.36 6.58
C GLU A 433 -5.90 6.06 6.03
N SER A 434 -7.03 6.14 5.33
CA SER A 434 -7.66 5.01 4.65
C SER A 434 -6.96 4.60 3.34
N LYS A 435 -5.93 5.34 2.90
CA LYS A 435 -5.05 5.02 1.76
C LYS A 435 -5.77 4.80 0.42
N GLU A 436 -6.71 5.66 0.09
CA GLU A 436 -7.57 5.49 -1.09
C GLU A 436 -7.10 6.25 -2.34
N ALA A 437 -6.29 7.29 -2.13
CA ALA A 437 -5.81 8.16 -3.19
C ALA A 437 -4.44 8.75 -2.83
N ILE A 438 -3.59 8.88 -3.85
CA ILE A 438 -2.26 9.48 -3.74
C ILE A 438 -2.42 11.01 -3.82
N ALA A 439 -1.78 11.74 -2.92
CA ALA A 439 -1.81 13.19 -2.89
C ALA A 439 -1.14 13.81 -4.13
N PRO A 440 -1.72 14.86 -4.74
CA PRO A 440 -1.26 15.45 -5.99
C PRO A 440 -0.05 16.38 -5.80
N TYR A 441 1.10 15.81 -5.42
CA TYR A 441 2.35 16.56 -5.39
C TYR A 441 2.83 16.85 -6.82
N PRO A 442 3.29 18.07 -7.15
CA PRO A 442 3.69 18.44 -8.52
C PRO A 442 4.71 17.49 -9.15
N ASN A 443 5.71 17.03 -8.39
CA ASN A 443 6.72 16.09 -8.88
C ASN A 443 6.10 14.72 -9.25
N ILE A 444 5.11 14.26 -8.48
CA ILE A 444 4.43 12.98 -8.71
C ILE A 444 3.53 13.09 -9.93
N VAL A 445 2.68 14.12 -10.00
CA VAL A 445 1.77 14.37 -11.13
C VAL A 445 2.57 14.50 -12.43
N LYS A 446 3.67 15.25 -12.42
CA LYS A 446 4.57 15.40 -13.57
C LYS A 446 5.12 14.05 -14.05
N GLU A 447 5.64 13.21 -13.14
CA GLU A 447 6.23 11.92 -13.54
C GLU A 447 5.17 10.95 -14.05
N ILE A 448 3.97 10.94 -13.46
CA ILE A 448 2.84 10.15 -13.97
C ILE A 448 2.46 10.61 -15.38
N LYS A 449 2.36 11.92 -15.61
CA LYS A 449 2.05 12.48 -16.93
C LYS A 449 3.10 12.09 -17.99
N LEU A 450 4.39 12.13 -17.66
CA LEU A 450 5.45 11.68 -18.56
C LEU A 450 5.31 10.19 -18.90
N ALA A 451 5.03 9.35 -17.90
CA ALA A 451 4.79 7.91 -18.12
C ALA A 451 3.57 7.65 -19.02
N LEU A 452 2.47 8.39 -18.80
CA LEU A 452 1.25 8.31 -19.61
C LEU A 452 1.51 8.73 -21.05
N GLN A 453 2.32 9.77 -21.28
CA GLN A 453 2.71 10.22 -22.61
C GLN A 453 3.56 9.18 -23.35
N ASP A 454 4.52 8.57 -22.66
CA ASP A 454 5.36 7.50 -23.23
C ASP A 454 4.49 6.30 -23.67
N ALA A 455 3.54 5.88 -22.83
CA ALA A 455 2.58 4.82 -23.18
C ALA A 455 1.59 5.25 -24.29
N GLY A 456 1.13 6.50 -24.26
CA GLY A 456 0.23 7.08 -25.27
C GLY A 456 0.85 7.13 -26.67
N ARG A 457 2.16 7.39 -26.79
CA ARG A 457 2.86 7.31 -28.09
C ARG A 457 2.85 5.88 -28.67
N LYS A 458 3.04 4.86 -27.82
CA LYS A 458 2.96 3.45 -28.23
C LYS A 458 1.53 3.10 -28.71
N LEU A 459 0.50 3.55 -27.99
CA LEU A 459 -0.90 3.40 -28.40
C LEU A 459 -1.21 4.09 -29.74
N SER A 460 -0.79 5.34 -29.91
CA SER A 460 -1.03 6.12 -31.12
C SER A 460 -0.42 5.46 -32.37
N SER A 461 0.76 4.84 -32.21
CA SER A 461 1.43 4.09 -33.26
C SER A 461 0.61 2.86 -33.70
N PHE A 462 0.08 2.11 -32.73
CA PHE A 462 -0.81 0.97 -32.99
C PHE A 462 -2.10 1.40 -33.73
N LEU A 463 -2.79 2.43 -33.21
CA LEU A 463 -4.03 2.93 -33.82
C LEU A 463 -3.83 3.47 -35.23
N SER A 464 -2.68 4.11 -35.48
CA SER A 464 -2.32 4.58 -36.81
C SER A 464 -2.09 3.42 -37.78
N GLY A 465 -1.46 2.33 -37.33
CA GLY A 465 -1.34 1.09 -38.10
C GLY A 465 -2.71 0.48 -38.43
N LYS A 466 -3.60 0.37 -37.44
CA LYS A 466 -4.97 -0.14 -37.62
C LYS A 466 -5.77 0.69 -38.63
N ARG A 467 -5.68 2.02 -38.55
CA ARG A 467 -6.32 2.94 -39.52
C ARG A 467 -5.81 2.75 -40.94
N ARG A 468 -4.49 2.62 -41.14
CA ARG A 468 -3.89 2.37 -42.47
C ARG A 468 -4.36 1.03 -43.05
N ALA A 469 -4.34 -0.04 -42.26
CA ALA A 469 -4.82 -1.35 -42.70
C ALA A 469 -6.32 -1.33 -43.09
N GLY A 470 -7.15 -0.61 -42.31
CA GLY A 470 -8.56 -0.43 -42.64
C GLY A 470 -8.78 0.36 -43.94
N GLN A 471 -7.99 1.41 -44.19
CA GLN A 471 -8.05 2.17 -45.44
C GLN A 471 -7.63 1.33 -46.65
N GLN A 472 -6.60 0.50 -46.52
CA GLN A 472 -6.17 -0.42 -47.58
C GLN A 472 -7.26 -1.45 -47.92
N LYS A 473 -7.90 -2.06 -46.91
CA LYS A 473 -9.03 -2.99 -47.12
C LYS A 473 -10.20 -2.33 -47.85
N ARG A 474 -10.58 -1.11 -47.44
CA ARG A 474 -11.64 -0.35 -48.12
C ARG A 474 -11.30 -0.01 -49.56
N ARG A 475 -10.03 0.31 -49.85
CA ARG A 475 -9.59 0.54 -51.23
C ARG A 475 -9.72 -0.72 -52.07
N LEU A 476 -9.25 -1.86 -51.57
CA LEU A 476 -9.38 -3.15 -52.28
C LEU A 476 -10.84 -3.49 -52.59
N GLN A 477 -11.75 -3.27 -51.65
CA GLN A 477 -13.20 -3.48 -51.84
C GLN A 477 -13.88 -2.51 -52.83
N ILE A 478 -13.21 -1.42 -53.23
CA ILE A 478 -13.72 -0.50 -54.27
C ILE A 478 -13.26 -0.98 -55.67
N PHE A 479 -12.21 -1.79 -55.73
CA PHE A 479 -11.64 -2.31 -56.99
C PHE A 479 -12.05 -3.75 -57.31
N GLU A 480 -12.69 -4.44 -56.36
CA GLU A 480 -13.54 -5.63 -56.59
C GLU A 480 -14.99 -5.19 -56.85
#